data_AF-A0AAU1ZBJ0-F1
#
_entry.id   AF-A0AAU1ZBJ0-F1
#
_cell.length_a   1.000
_cell.length_b   1.000
_cell.length_c   1.000
_cell.angle_alpha   90.00
_cell.angle_beta   90.00
_cell.angle_gamma   90.00
#
_symmetry.space_group_name_H-M   'P 1'
#
loop_
_entity.id
_entity.type
_entity.pdbx_description
1 polymer ?
#
loop_
_entity_poly.entity_id
_entity_poly.type
_entity_poly.pdbx_seq_one_letter_code
_entity_poly.pdbx_strand_id
1 'polypeptide(L)'
;MHRHEGPSRRKFVVSLAAAVAFAGAVAGLLIGQYDDRPPWGTDIAYEGGFVQASRIRGYDVDGSRTKALLAGECVLMERQGMGGERAVHDPAAWVAGCLDGAAGRPSRNQGIVR
;
A
#
# COMPACT_ATOMS: atom_id res chain seq x y z
N MET A 1 21.46 -47.75 -12.07
CA MET A 1 20.61 -46.55 -11.91
C MET A 1 19.55 -46.86 -10.87
N HIS A 2 19.63 -46.30 -9.67
CA HIS A 2 18.56 -46.44 -8.68
C HIS A 2 17.36 -45.60 -9.13
N ARG A 3 16.24 -46.27 -9.42
CA ARG A 3 14.97 -45.60 -9.71
C ARG A 3 14.41 -45.12 -8.37
N HIS A 4 14.48 -43.82 -8.13
CA HIS A 4 13.78 -43.24 -6.98
C HIS A 4 12.27 -43.37 -7.21
N GLU A 5 11.63 -44.32 -6.51
CA GLU A 5 10.19 -44.33 -6.39
C GLU A 5 9.77 -43.15 -5.52
N GLY A 6 8.98 -42.25 -6.10
CA GLY A 6 8.42 -41.12 -5.38
C GLY A 6 7.52 -41.57 -4.22
N PRO A 7 7.09 -40.63 -3.35
CA PRO A 7 6.20 -40.95 -2.25
C PRO A 7 4.94 -41.65 -2.75
N SER A 8 4.42 -42.61 -1.99
CA SER A 8 3.12 -43.20 -2.31
C SER A 8 2.05 -42.10 -2.39
N ARG A 9 1.05 -42.27 -3.27
CA ARG A 9 0.00 -41.25 -3.49
C ARG A 9 -0.63 -40.76 -2.19
N ARG A 10 -0.83 -41.65 -1.22
CA ARG A 10 -1.33 -41.31 0.12
C ARG A 10 -0.38 -40.39 0.89
N LYS A 11 0.93 -40.70 0.93
CA LYS A 11 1.93 -39.85 1.58
C LYS A 11 2.04 -38.49 0.90
N PHE A 12 1.97 -38.46 -0.43
CA PHE A 12 1.98 -37.22 -1.19
C PHE A 12 0.77 -36.33 -0.84
N VAL A 13 -0.44 -36.89 -0.89
CA VAL A 13 -1.68 -36.14 -0.56
C VAL A 13 -1.66 -35.63 0.88
N VAL A 14 -1.23 -36.46 1.84
CA VAL A 14 -1.12 -36.04 3.25
C VAL A 14 -0.10 -34.92 3.41
N SER A 15 1.06 -35.03 2.76
CA SER A 15 2.10 -33.99 2.83
C SER A 15 1.65 -32.68 2.20
N LEU A 16 0.94 -32.76 1.07
CA LEU A 16 0.37 -31.59 0.40
C LEU A 16 -0.70 -30.93 1.27
N ALA A 17 -1.61 -31.72 1.86
CA ALA A 17 -2.64 -31.20 2.75
C ALA A 17 -2.03 -30.51 3.98
N ALA A 18 -1.00 -31.11 4.58
CA ALA A 18 -0.27 -30.49 5.69
C ALA A 18 0.42 -29.18 5.28
N ALA A 19 1.05 -29.14 4.11
CA ALA A 19 1.69 -27.92 3.59
C ALA A 19 0.68 -26.81 3.33
N VAL A 20 -0.48 -27.13 2.74
CA VAL A 20 -1.56 -26.16 2.50
C VAL A 20 -2.13 -25.65 3.81
N ALA A 21 -2.37 -26.53 4.78
CA ALA A 21 -2.87 -26.14 6.10
C ALA A 21 -1.88 -25.22 6.82
N PHE A 22 -0.58 -25.54 6.77
CA PHE A 22 0.46 -24.71 7.36
C PHE A 22 0.56 -23.34 6.67
N ALA A 23 0.58 -23.31 5.34
CA ALA A 23 0.59 -22.07 4.57
C ALA A 23 -0.63 -21.20 4.88
N GLY A 24 -1.82 -21.79 4.97
CA GLY A 24 -3.05 -21.10 5.35
C GLY A 24 -3.00 -20.53 6.76
N ALA A 25 -2.49 -21.29 7.73
CA ALA A 25 -2.33 -20.82 9.11
C ALA A 25 -1.34 -19.66 9.21
N VAL A 26 -0.19 -19.75 8.54
CA VAL A 26 0.80 -18.67 8.50
C VAL A 26 0.23 -17.43 7.82
N ALA A 27 -0.44 -17.58 6.67
CA ALA A 27 -1.07 -16.47 5.97
C ALA A 27 -2.14 -15.78 6.84
N GLY A 28 -3.00 -16.57 7.50
CA GLY A 28 -4.03 -16.05 8.40
C GLY A 28 -3.44 -15.29 9.60
N LEU A 29 -2.34 -15.78 10.16
CA LEU A 29 -1.64 -15.09 11.25
C LEU A 29 -1.03 -13.76 10.78
N LEU A 30 -0.41 -13.74 9.60
CA LEU A 30 0.16 -12.53 9.03
C LEU A 30 -0.93 -11.49 8.71
N ILE A 31 -2.06 -11.91 8.15
CA ILE A 31 -3.22 -11.03 7.93
C ILE A 31 -3.68 -10.48 9.27
N GLY A 32 -3.99 -11.34 10.25
CA GLY A 32 -4.47 -10.89 11.56
C GLY A 32 -3.50 -9.94 12.29
N GLN A 33 -2.20 -10.04 12.03
CA GLN A 33 -1.20 -9.17 12.63
C GLN A 33 -1.01 -7.84 11.89
N TYR A 34 -1.15 -7.82 10.56
CA TYR A 34 -0.70 -6.71 9.72
C TYR A 34 -1.77 -6.07 8.82
N ASP A 35 -3.02 -6.58 8.79
CA ASP A 35 -4.07 -6.03 7.90
C ASP A 35 -4.36 -4.56 8.24
N ASP A 36 -4.59 -4.25 9.52
CA ASP A 36 -4.87 -2.88 9.98
C ASP A 36 -3.60 -2.00 10.12
N ARG A 37 -2.44 -2.63 10.29
CA ARG A 37 -1.15 -1.95 10.54
C ARG A 37 0.00 -2.63 9.82
N PRO A 38 0.03 -2.59 8.47
CA PRO A 38 1.14 -3.15 7.74
C PRO A 38 2.42 -2.36 8.05
N PRO A 39 3.59 -3.00 8.10
CA PRO A 39 4.85 -2.31 8.39
C PRO A 39 5.23 -1.27 7.31
N TRP A 40 4.60 -1.32 6.14
CA TRP A 40 4.70 -0.34 5.04
C TRP A 40 3.48 0.61 4.99
N GLY A 41 2.71 0.74 6.08
CA GLY A 41 1.50 1.56 6.14
C GLY A 41 1.76 3.05 5.90
N THR A 42 2.88 3.59 6.39
CA THR A 42 3.33 4.95 6.08
C THR A 42 3.57 5.17 4.59
N ASP A 43 4.13 4.17 3.88
CA ASP A 43 4.35 4.28 2.43
C ASP A 43 3.03 4.27 1.67
N ILE A 44 2.08 3.45 2.09
CA ILE A 44 0.71 3.45 1.55
C ILE A 44 0.04 4.80 1.77
N ALA A 45 0.19 5.40 2.96
CA ALA A 45 -0.37 6.70 3.29
C ALA A 45 0.21 7.78 2.36
N TYR A 46 1.54 7.84 2.24
CA TYR A 46 2.23 8.75 1.34
C TYR A 46 1.78 8.58 -0.12
N GLU A 47 1.81 7.36 -0.66
CA GLU A 47 1.41 7.07 -2.04
C GLU A 47 -0.07 7.42 -2.29
N GLY A 48 -0.93 7.19 -1.31
CA GLY A 48 -2.34 7.58 -1.36
C GLY A 48 -2.52 9.08 -1.63
N GLY A 49 -1.83 9.93 -0.86
CA GLY A 49 -1.86 11.38 -1.06
C GLY A 49 -1.23 11.78 -2.39
N PHE A 50 -0.08 11.18 -2.74
CA PHE A 50 0.65 11.46 -3.98
C PHE A 50 -0.17 11.19 -5.23
N VAL A 51 -0.81 10.02 -5.31
CA VAL A 51 -1.64 9.64 -6.46
C VAL A 51 -2.86 10.56 -6.57
N GLN A 52 -3.49 10.91 -5.46
CA GLN A 52 -4.67 11.77 -5.47
C GLN A 52 -4.34 13.17 -5.99
N ALA A 53 -3.30 13.80 -5.46
CA ALA A 53 -2.87 15.12 -5.92
C ALA A 53 -2.33 15.11 -7.35
N SER A 54 -1.60 14.05 -7.74
CA SER A 54 -1.10 13.90 -9.11
C SER A 54 -2.24 13.82 -10.14
N ARG A 55 -3.35 13.13 -9.79
CA ARG A 55 -4.55 13.10 -10.63
C ARG A 55 -5.20 14.47 -10.73
N ILE A 56 -5.38 15.17 -9.60
CA ILE A 56 -5.94 16.54 -9.60
C ILE A 56 -5.10 17.44 -10.50
N ARG A 57 -3.78 17.46 -10.34
CA ARG A 57 -2.85 18.23 -11.18
C ARG A 57 -2.97 17.84 -12.65
N GLY A 58 -3.07 16.55 -12.97
CA GLY A 58 -3.19 16.06 -14.34
C GLY A 58 -4.43 16.55 -15.08
N TYR A 59 -5.51 16.87 -14.36
CA TYR A 59 -6.75 17.41 -14.92
C TYR A 59 -6.92 18.93 -14.69
N ASP A 60 -5.96 19.58 -14.03
CA ASP A 60 -6.01 20.99 -13.65
C ASP A 60 -5.48 21.88 -14.77
N VAL A 61 -6.32 22.10 -15.79
CA VAL A 61 -5.95 22.83 -17.02
C VAL A 61 -5.51 24.27 -16.75
N ASP A 62 -6.13 24.95 -15.77
CA ASP A 62 -5.85 26.35 -15.44
C ASP A 62 -4.86 26.55 -14.28
N GLY A 63 -4.43 25.46 -13.64
CA GLY A 63 -3.50 25.49 -12.51
C GLY A 63 -4.11 25.96 -11.19
N SER A 64 -5.42 26.23 -11.13
CA SER A 64 -6.09 26.77 -9.95
C SER A 64 -6.15 25.74 -8.81
N ARG A 65 -6.45 24.48 -9.13
CA ARG A 65 -6.54 23.40 -8.14
C ARG A 65 -5.17 23.08 -7.56
N THR A 66 -4.14 23.05 -8.39
CA THR A 66 -2.75 22.80 -7.98
C THR A 66 -2.27 23.89 -7.02
N LYS A 67 -2.55 25.16 -7.30
CA LYS A 67 -2.23 26.26 -6.39
C LYS A 67 -2.93 26.12 -5.05
N ALA A 68 -4.21 25.75 -5.05
CA ALA A 68 -4.99 25.57 -3.83
C ALA A 68 -4.47 24.39 -2.98
N LEU A 69 -4.12 23.26 -3.61
CA LEU A 69 -3.45 22.13 -2.96
C LEU A 69 -2.18 22.55 -2.23
N LEU A 70 -1.29 23.28 -2.92
CA LEU A 70 -0.04 23.79 -2.37
C LEU A 70 -0.24 24.86 -1.29
N ALA A 71 -1.35 25.59 -1.33
CA ALA A 71 -1.71 26.61 -0.35
C ALA A 71 -2.35 26.04 0.94
N GLY A 72 -2.50 24.71 1.05
CA GLY A 72 -3.00 24.04 2.25
C GLY A 72 -4.26 23.20 2.05
N GLU A 73 -4.83 23.13 0.83
CA GLU A 73 -5.99 22.27 0.58
C GLU A 73 -5.65 20.78 0.79
N CYS A 74 -4.39 20.35 0.63
CA CYS A 74 -3.97 19.01 1.05
C CYS A 74 -4.28 18.72 2.53
N VAL A 75 -4.02 19.67 3.43
CA VAL A 75 -4.33 19.49 4.88
C VAL A 75 -5.84 19.49 5.13
N LEU A 76 -6.59 20.31 4.39
CA LEU A 76 -8.05 20.34 4.51
C LEU A 76 -8.69 19.03 4.02
N MET A 77 -8.21 18.49 2.90
CA MET A 77 -8.68 17.22 2.34
C MET A 77 -8.43 16.06 3.31
N GLU A 78 -7.26 16.01 3.94
CA GLU A 78 -6.96 15.02 4.97
C GLU A 78 -7.98 15.10 6.12
N ARG A 79 -8.21 16.30 6.66
CA ARG A 79 -9.18 16.53 7.75
C ARG A 79 -10.63 16.20 7.37
N GLN A 80 -10.96 16.31 6.08
CA GLN A 80 -12.26 15.92 5.53
C GLN A 80 -12.38 14.40 5.30
N GLY A 81 -11.34 13.63 5.62
CA GLY A 81 -11.31 12.18 5.48
C GLY A 81 -11.06 11.71 4.04
N MET A 82 -10.61 12.57 3.12
CA MET A 82 -10.42 12.18 1.72
C MET A 82 -9.32 11.14 1.51
N GLY A 83 -8.39 11.01 2.44
CA GLY A 83 -7.40 9.94 2.40
C GLY A 83 -7.89 8.58 2.92
N GLY A 84 -9.13 8.51 3.45
CA GLY A 84 -9.75 7.29 3.95
C GLY A 84 -8.91 6.56 5.00
N GLU A 85 -9.05 5.25 5.08
CA GLU A 85 -8.28 4.41 6.02
C GLU A 85 -6.76 4.51 5.81
N ARG A 86 -6.32 4.83 4.59
CA ARG A 86 -4.89 4.97 4.25
C ARG A 86 -4.26 6.23 4.84
N ALA A 87 -5.02 7.34 4.94
CA ALA A 87 -4.53 8.54 5.62
C ALA A 87 -4.58 8.43 7.14
N VAL A 88 -5.58 7.74 7.71
CA VAL A 88 -5.71 7.61 9.16
C VAL A 88 -4.49 6.91 9.78
N HIS A 89 -3.83 6.03 9.03
CA HIS A 89 -2.59 5.37 9.47
C HIS A 89 -1.45 6.36 9.75
N ASP A 90 -1.18 7.27 8.81
CA ASP A 90 -0.19 8.34 8.94
C ASP A 90 -0.65 9.60 8.17
N PRO A 91 -1.40 10.50 8.84
CA PRO A 91 -1.95 11.68 8.18
C PRO A 91 -0.86 12.61 7.64
N ALA A 92 0.27 12.69 8.33
CA ALA A 92 1.38 13.56 7.95
C ALA A 92 2.05 13.04 6.68
N ALA A 93 2.27 11.73 6.58
CA ALA A 93 2.81 11.11 5.37
C ALA A 93 1.85 11.29 4.18
N TRP A 94 0.55 11.13 4.39
CA TRP A 94 -0.44 11.37 3.35
C TRP A 94 -0.41 12.83 2.84
N VAL A 95 -0.37 13.81 3.74
CA VAL A 95 -0.26 15.23 3.37
C VAL A 95 1.06 15.50 2.62
N ALA A 96 2.17 14.92 3.06
CA ALA A 96 3.46 15.06 2.39
C ALA A 96 3.41 14.51 0.95
N GLY A 97 2.80 13.34 0.76
CA GLY A 97 2.56 12.76 -0.56
C GLY A 97 1.69 13.67 -1.44
N CYS A 98 0.59 14.18 -0.89
CA CYS A 98 -0.29 15.13 -1.58
C CYS A 98 0.46 16.37 -2.08
N LEU A 99 1.30 16.97 -1.23
CA LEU A 99 2.09 18.14 -1.60
C LEU A 99 3.12 17.82 -2.69
N ASP A 100 3.81 16.69 -2.61
CA ASP A 100 4.78 16.28 -3.63
C ASP A 100 4.09 15.97 -4.98
N GLY A 101 2.91 15.31 -4.96
CA GLY A 101 2.11 15.04 -6.15
C GLY A 101 1.56 16.32 -6.81
N ALA A 102 1.09 17.27 -5.99
CA ALA A 102 0.65 18.60 -6.44
C ALA A 102 1.82 19.39 -7.04
N ALA A 103 3.00 19.34 -6.42
CA ALA A 103 4.21 19.99 -6.92
C ALA A 103 4.80 19.32 -8.18
N GLY A 104 4.27 18.16 -8.60
CA GLY A 104 4.79 17.39 -9.73
C GLY A 104 6.19 16.83 -9.50
N ARG A 105 6.57 16.63 -8.23
CA ARG A 105 7.84 15.99 -7.87
C ARG A 105 7.77 14.49 -8.15
N PRO A 106 8.91 13.82 -8.40
CA PRO A 106 8.94 12.36 -8.40
C PRO A 106 8.50 11.85 -7.02
N SER A 107 7.76 10.72 -6.98
CA SER A 107 7.46 10.08 -5.70
C SER A 107 8.76 9.66 -5.02
N ARG A 108 8.87 9.95 -3.72
CA ARG A 108 10.01 9.57 -2.88
C ARG A 108 10.08 8.06 -2.62
N ASN A 109 8.98 7.35 -2.87
CA ASN A 109 8.78 5.94 -2.55
C ASN A 109 8.65 5.06 -3.81
N GLN A 110 9.14 5.52 -4.97
CA GLN A 110 9.20 4.69 -6.18
C GLN A 110 10.22 3.56 -6.01
N GLY A 111 9.76 2.45 -5.44
CA GLY A 111 10.54 1.26 -5.20
C GLY A 111 10.42 0.84 -3.75
N ILE A 112 9.68 -0.25 -3.51
CA ILE A 112 9.84 -1.07 -2.31
C ILE A 112 11.36 -1.25 -2.09
N VAL A 113 11.81 -1.02 -0.86
CA VAL A 113 13.19 -1.13 -0.31
C VAL A 113 14.02 0.16 -0.31
N ARG A 114 14.16 0.74 0.90
CA ARG A 114 15.47 1.08 1.45
C ARG A 114 15.81 0.10 2.57
#